data_AF-A0A926MEI7-F1
#
_entry.id   AF-A0A926MEI7-F1
#
_cell.length_a   1.000
_cell.length_b   1.000
_cell.length_c   1.000
_cell.angle_alpha   90.00
_cell.angle_beta   90.00
_cell.angle_gamma   90.00
#
_symmetry.space_group_name_H-M   'P 1'
#
loop_
_entity.id
_entity.type
_entity.pdbx_description
1 polymer ?
#
loop_
_entity_poly.entity_id
_entity_poly.type
_entity_poly.pdbx_seq_one_letter_code
_entity_poly.pdbx_strand_id
1 'polypeptide(L)' 'MKKLFEDFKTLDNSWKFIIVGSLIGLVGYVMSETVTYEFWYSFHWVGLGIAIFGWLMAAFGK' A
#
# COMPACT_ATOMS: atom_id res chain seq x y z
N MET A 1 13.80 12.54 5.25
CA MET A 1 12.85 11.48 5.67
C MET A 1 11.91 11.91 6.78
N LYS A 2 12.38 12.54 7.87
CA LYS A 2 11.53 12.97 9.00
C LYS A 2 10.39 13.93 8.59
N LYS A 3 10.71 14.97 7.84
CA LYS A 3 9.74 15.93 7.28
C LYS A 3 8.71 15.27 6.35
N LEU A 4 9.15 14.37 5.48
CA LEU A 4 8.30 13.63 4.55
C LEU A 4 7.28 12.74 5.28
N PHE A 5 7.67 12.17 6.42
CA PHE A 5 6.79 11.36 7.26
C PHE A 5 5.80 12.22 8.05
N GLU A 6 6.22 13.41 8.49
CA GLU A 6 5.32 14.39 9.11
C GLU A 6 4.29 14.94 8.10
N ASP A 7 4.74 15.27 6.89
CA ASP A 7 3.87 15.68 5.78
C ASP A 7 2.91 14.55 5.36
N PHE A 8 3.37 13.29 5.37
CA PHE A 8 2.47 12.16 5.12
C PHE A 8 1.39 12.01 6.19
N LYS A 9 1.71 12.29 7.46
CA LYS A 9 0.73 12.22 8.55
C LYS A 9 -0.38 13.27 8.44
N THR A 10 -0.08 14.44 7.89
CA THR A 10 -1.05 15.54 7.73
C THR A 10 -1.99 15.34 6.54
N LEU A 11 -1.69 14.43 5.62
CA LEU A 11 -2.58 14.07 4.51
C LEU A 11 -3.86 13.38 5.00
N ASP A 12 -4.95 13.56 4.25
CA ASP A 12 -6.15 12.76 4.46
C ASP A 12 -5.95 11.28 4.07
N ASN A 13 -6.88 10.43 4.50
CA ASN A 13 -6.78 8.99 4.29
C ASN A 13 -6.82 8.59 2.81
N SER A 14 -7.48 9.37 1.96
CA SER A 14 -7.56 9.11 0.51
C SER A 14 -6.20 9.34 -0.15
N TRP A 15 -5.52 10.44 0.17
CA TRP A 15 -4.17 10.71 -0.32
C TRP A 15 -3.15 9.71 0.21
N LYS A 16 -3.25 9.33 1.48
CA LYS A 16 -2.41 8.26 2.06
C LYS A 16 -2.59 6.95 1.31
N PHE A 17 -3.83 6.58 1.00
CA PHE A 17 -4.14 5.37 0.23
C PHE A 17 -3.57 5.41 -1.19
N ILE A 18 -3.73 6.53 -1.90
CA ILE A 18 -3.19 6.70 -3.27
C ILE A 18 -1.66 6.57 -3.26
N ILE A 19 -0.98 7.24 -2.34
CA ILE A 19 0.50 7.22 -2.28
C ILE A 19 1.01 5.82 -1.97
N VAL A 20 0.46 5.16 -0.94
CA VAL A 20 0.89 3.81 -0.55
C VAL A 20 0.54 2.79 -1.63
N GLY A 21 -0.66 2.86 -2.21
CA GLY A 21 -1.10 1.99 -3.30
C GLY A 21 -0.24 2.14 -4.54
N SER A 22 0.15 3.36 -4.90
CA SER A 22 1.04 3.64 -6.05
C SER A 22 2.44 3.09 -5.83
N LEU A 23 2.99 3.23 -4.61
CA LEU A 23 4.29 2.65 -4.24
C LEU A 23 4.26 1.11 -4.30
N ILE A 24 3.21 0.48 -3.77
CA ILE A 24 3.01 -0.97 -3.85
C ILE A 24 2.90 -1.41 -5.32
N GLY A 25 2.13 -0.69 -6.15
CA GLY A 25 2.00 -0.99 -7.57
C GLY A 25 3.32 -0.87 -8.34
N LEU A 26 4.12 0.16 -8.05
CA LEU A 26 5.44 0.36 -8.66
C LEU A 26 6.43 -0.73 -8.23
N VAL A 27 6.49 -1.05 -6.93
CA VAL A 27 7.35 -2.11 -6.40
C VAL A 27 6.94 -3.45 -7.00
N GLY A 28 5.63 -3.70 -7.10
CA GLY A 28 5.10 -4.81 -7.88
C GLY A 28 5.73 -4.79 -9.27
N TYR A 29 5.37 -3.82 -10.11
CA TYR A 29 5.79 -3.74 -11.52
C TYR A 29 7.29 -4.02 -11.73
N VAL A 30 8.17 -3.33 -10.98
CA VAL A 30 9.63 -3.52 -11.06
C VAL A 30 10.04 -4.95 -10.73
N MET A 31 9.37 -5.58 -9.76
CA MET A 31 9.63 -6.96 -9.35
C MET A 31 8.95 -8.01 -10.26
N SER A 32 8.04 -7.67 -11.20
CA SER A 32 7.58 -8.64 -12.23
C SER A 32 8.61 -8.98 -13.25
N GLU A 33 9.48 -8.04 -13.56
CA GLU A 33 10.52 -8.30 -14.55
C GLU A 33 11.67 -9.12 -13.94
N THR A 34 11.75 -9.22 -12.60
CA THR A 34 12.89 -9.83 -11.89
C THR A 34 12.54 -11.03 -11.01
N VAL A 35 11.28 -11.25 -10.61
CA VAL A 35 10.94 -12.20 -9.54
C VAL A 35 9.85 -13.20 -9.96
N THR A 36 9.96 -14.42 -9.45
CA THR A 36 9.10 -15.58 -9.77
C THR A 36 7.63 -15.37 -9.42
N TYR A 37 6.75 -16.13 -10.08
CA TYR A 37 5.29 -16.11 -9.86
C TYR A 37 4.86 -16.20 -8.38
N GLU A 38 5.59 -16.95 -7.56
CA GLU A 38 5.29 -17.09 -6.12
C GLU A 38 5.49 -15.82 -5.30
N PHE A 39 6.46 -14.98 -5.69
CA PHE A 39 6.66 -13.67 -5.08
C PHE A 39 5.47 -12.75 -5.37
N TRP A 40 5.00 -12.76 -6.61
CA TRP A 40 3.82 -12.01 -7.02
C TRP A 40 2.55 -12.45 -6.35
N TYR A 41 2.36 -13.75 -6.24
CA TYR A 41 1.24 -14.32 -5.51
C TYR A 41 1.25 -13.81 -4.05
N SER A 42 2.39 -13.88 -3.38
CA SER A 42 2.56 -13.38 -2.00
C SER A 42 2.30 -11.87 -1.90
N PHE A 43 2.82 -11.08 -2.83
CA PHE A 43 2.64 -9.63 -2.84
C PHE A 43 1.19 -9.21 -3.11
N HIS A 44 0.50 -9.93 -4.00
CA HIS A 44 -0.93 -9.71 -4.28
C HIS A 44 -1.79 -9.95 -3.04
N TRP A 45 -1.53 -11.02 -2.29
CA TRP A 45 -2.24 -11.31 -1.04
C TRP A 45 -1.93 -10.30 0.07
N VAL A 46 -0.69 -9.81 0.16
CA VAL A 46 -0.33 -8.72 1.09
C VAL A 46 -1.06 -7.42 0.72
N GLY A 47 -1.08 -7.04 -0.56
CA GLY A 47 -1.81 -5.87 -1.04
C GLY A 47 -3.32 -5.96 -0.77
N LEU A 48 -3.90 -7.15 -0.98
CA LEU A 48 -5.30 -7.43 -0.71
C LEU A 48 -5.60 -7.40 0.80
N GLY A 49 -4.69 -7.88 1.64
CA GLY A 49 -4.77 -7.77 3.10
C GLY A 49 -4.72 -6.32 3.59
N ILE A 50 -3.85 -5.48 3.03
CA ILE A 50 -3.78 -4.05 3.36
C ILE A 50 -5.07 -3.33 2.92
N ALA A 51 -5.61 -3.66 1.75
CA ALA A 51 -6.86 -3.08 1.27
C ALA A 51 -8.05 -3.46 2.17
N ILE A 52 -8.17 -4.74 2.54
CA ILE A 52 -9.20 -5.21 3.49
C ILE A 52 -9.03 -4.51 4.84
N PHE A 53 -7.80 -4.42 5.35
CA PHE A 53 -7.55 -3.77 6.65
C PHE A 53 -7.88 -2.28 6.61
N GLY A 54 -7.53 -1.57 5.53
CA GLY A 54 -7.92 -0.18 5.31
C GLY A 54 -9.44 0.01 5.27
N TRP A 55 -10.15 -0.90 4.61
CA TRP A 55 -11.63 -0.92 4.59
C TRP A 55 -12.23 -1.17 5.97
N LEU A 56 -11.68 -2.12 6.74
CA LEU A 56 -12.15 -2.41 8.10
C LEU A 56 -11.90 -1.22 9.05
N MET A 57 -10.74 -0.59 8.96
CA MET A 57 -10.44 0.63 9.72
C MET A 57 -11.35 1.79 9.33
N ALA A 58 -11.70 1.93 8.04
CA ALA A 58 -12.65 2.94 7.59
C ALA A 58 -14.09 2.67 8.04
N ALA A 59 -14.50 1.39 8.09
CA ALA A 59 -15.85 0.99 8.46
C ALA A 59 -16.10 0.97 9.98
N PHE A 60 -15.07 0.66 10.78
CA PHE A 60 -15.20 0.42 12.22
C PHE A 60 -14.30 1.28 13.10
N GLY A 61 -13.37 2.03 12.53
CA GLY A 61 -12.52 2.98 13.25
C GLY A 61 -13.27 4.25 13.62
N LYS A 62 -14.08 4.18 14.68
CA LYS A 62 -14.50 5.33 15.47
C LYS A 62 -13.45 5.64 16.53
#